data_AF-A0A1K1QJL9-F1
#
_entry.id   AF-A0A1K1QJL9-F1
#
_cell.length_a   1.000
_cell.length_b   1.000
_cell.length_c   1.000
_cell.angle_alpha   90.00
_cell.angle_beta   90.00
_cell.angle_gamma   90.00
#
_symmetry.space_group_name_H-M   'P 1'
#
loop_
_entity.id
_entity.type
_entity.pdbx_description
1 polymer ?
#
loop_
_entity_poly.entity_id
_entity_poly.type
_entity_poly.pdbx_seq_one_letter_code
_entity_poly.pdbx_strand_id
1 'polypeptide(L)'
;MVKYSISFKNFMSNEKKTEKIVSSPEEVLEEYKSINWFNLLTKATPENQNDSDIVDNNSWNFSVTFKNHKREDILHIHPHLHPSTRVQPDEIKLVVEFRACKIVPTSKFSQFFGGSKEKAVEEKKTAAIGVLQADALTHLTNFLDNNHTDFHKFNSPSLDTIIKESGKVY
;
A
#
# COMPACT_ATOMS: atom_id res chain seq x y z
N MET A 1 -15.05 -11.66 14.96
CA MET A 1 -14.67 -10.24 14.88
C MET A 1 -13.57 -10.11 13.83
N VAL A 2 -13.74 -9.22 12.86
CA VAL A 2 -12.72 -8.94 11.84
C VAL A 2 -11.57 -8.18 12.51
N LYS A 3 -10.32 -8.51 12.13
CA LYS A 3 -9.13 -7.79 12.56
C LYS A 3 -8.40 -7.27 11.34
N TYR A 4 -7.92 -6.04 11.42
CA TYR A 4 -7.11 -5.40 10.40
C TYR A 4 -5.70 -5.18 10.94
N SER A 5 -4.70 -5.58 10.17
CA SER A 5 -3.30 -5.24 10.46
C SER A 5 -2.97 -3.96 9.68
N ILE A 6 -2.61 -2.90 10.39
CA ILE A 6 -2.19 -1.62 9.81
C ILE A 6 -0.67 -1.52 9.90
N SER A 7 -0.03 -1.11 8.81
CA SER A 7 1.38 -0.75 8.79
C SER A 7 1.59 0.57 8.06
N PHE A 8 2.30 1.50 8.67
CA PHE A 8 2.81 2.70 8.00
C PHE A 8 4.33 2.74 8.16
N LYS A 9 5.03 2.48 7.05
CA LYS A 9 6.49 2.31 7.06
C LYS A 9 7.12 2.83 5.79
N ASN A 10 8.39 3.19 5.89
CA ASN A 10 9.25 3.48 4.76
C ASN A 10 9.97 2.19 4.35
N PHE A 11 9.84 1.77 3.08
CA PHE A 11 10.47 0.53 2.61
C PHE A 11 11.95 0.68 2.26
N MET A 12 12.45 1.91 2.09
CA MET A 12 13.87 2.18 1.79
C MET A 12 14.69 2.26 3.07
N SER A 13 14.32 3.14 4.01
CA SER A 13 15.00 3.28 5.31
C SER A 13 14.59 2.25 6.36
N ASN A 14 13.56 1.43 6.10
CA ASN A 14 12.92 0.56 7.09
C ASN A 14 12.34 1.29 8.31
N GLU A 15 12.17 2.62 8.24
CA GLU A 15 11.52 3.39 9.30
C GLU A 15 10.06 2.93 9.45
N LYS A 16 9.62 2.68 10.70
CA LYS A 16 8.25 2.29 11.00
C LYS A 16 7.58 3.34 11.87
N LYS A 17 6.48 3.92 11.40
CA LYS A 17 5.66 4.86 12.17
C LYS A 17 4.48 4.18 12.86
N THR A 18 3.85 3.22 12.18
CA THR A 18 2.72 2.46 12.73
C THR A 18 2.85 0.97 12.41
N GLU A 19 2.62 0.12 13.40
CA GLU A 19 2.42 -1.33 13.25
C GLU A 19 1.47 -1.79 14.35
N LYS A 20 0.18 -1.99 14.01
CA LYS A 20 -0.84 -2.35 14.99
C LYS A 20 -1.96 -3.21 14.40
N ILE A 21 -2.68 -3.88 15.29
CA ILE A 21 -3.88 -4.65 14.94
C ILE A 21 -5.09 -3.94 15.54
N VAL A 22 -6.06 -3.61 14.71
CA VAL A 22 -7.32 -2.97 15.11
C VAL A 22 -8.50 -3.86 14.79
N SER A 23 -9.65 -3.59 15.42
CA SER A 23 -10.87 -4.39 15.25
C SER A 23 -12.04 -3.61 14.67
N SER A 24 -11.85 -2.31 14.38
CA SER A 24 -12.86 -1.44 13.79
C SER A 24 -12.34 -0.80 12.50
N PRO A 25 -13.18 -0.68 11.44
CA PRO A 25 -12.88 0.14 10.27
C PRO A 25 -12.56 1.60 10.61
N GLU A 26 -13.23 2.16 11.60
CA GLU A 26 -13.08 3.55 12.04
C GLU A 26 -11.65 3.83 12.48
N GLU A 27 -11.04 2.96 13.27
CA GLU A 27 -9.64 3.08 13.68
C GLU A 27 -8.67 3.04 12.48
N VAL A 28 -8.97 2.28 11.42
CA VAL A 28 -8.15 2.25 10.20
C VAL A 28 -8.23 3.59 9.47
N LEU A 29 -9.45 4.15 9.36
CA LEU A 29 -9.69 5.43 8.70
C LEU A 29 -9.06 6.59 9.46
N GLU A 30 -9.11 6.58 10.80
CA GLU A 30 -8.46 7.58 11.65
C GLU A 30 -6.93 7.57 11.46
N GLU A 31 -6.33 6.37 11.46
CA GLU A 31 -4.89 6.24 11.19
C GLU A 31 -4.50 6.77 9.82
N TYR A 32 -5.26 6.41 8.78
CA TYR A 32 -4.97 6.91 7.44
C TYR A 32 -5.09 8.45 7.36
N LYS A 33 -6.13 9.03 7.98
CA LYS A 33 -6.35 10.48 8.02
C LYS A 33 -5.27 11.24 8.82
N SER A 34 -4.62 10.58 9.78
CA SER A 34 -3.51 11.16 10.54
C SER A 34 -2.24 11.37 9.70
N ILE A 35 -2.13 10.70 8.55
CA ILE A 35 -0.97 10.80 7.67
C ILE A 35 -1.02 12.13 6.91
N ASN A 36 -0.03 12.98 7.19
CA ASN A 36 0.17 14.21 6.45
C ASN A 36 0.96 13.93 5.15
N TRP A 37 0.25 13.40 4.14
CA TRP A 37 0.82 13.10 2.82
C TRP A 37 1.48 14.32 2.17
N PHE A 38 0.87 15.50 2.31
CA PHE A 38 1.41 16.76 1.78
C PHE A 38 2.82 17.03 2.29
N ASN A 39 3.02 16.95 3.61
CA ASN A 39 4.32 17.22 4.22
C ASN A 39 5.37 16.18 3.85
N LEU A 40 4.99 14.90 3.73
CA LEU A 40 5.89 13.84 3.30
C LEU A 40 6.38 14.06 1.87
N LEU A 41 5.46 14.38 0.95
CA LEU A 41 5.78 14.59 -0.46
C LEU A 41 6.52 15.91 -0.71
N THR A 42 6.20 16.95 0.05
CA THR A 42 6.92 18.24 -0.03
C THR A 42 8.38 18.09 0.34
N LYS A 43 8.70 17.30 1.38
CA LYS A 43 10.09 16.97 1.73
C LYS A 43 10.81 16.16 0.66
N ALA A 44 10.06 15.48 -0.19
CA ALA A 44 10.57 14.66 -1.28
C ALA A 44 10.77 15.46 -2.59
N THR A 45 10.78 16.79 -2.56
CA THR A 45 11.08 17.61 -3.76
C THR A 45 12.58 17.94 -3.86
N PRO A 46 13.11 18.10 -5.10
CA PRO A 46 14.51 18.46 -5.32
C PRO A 46 14.96 19.77 -4.66
N GLU A 47 14.04 20.71 -4.45
CA GLU A 47 14.33 21.99 -3.80
C GLU A 47 14.63 21.83 -2.29
N ASN A 48 14.18 20.74 -1.68
CA ASN A 48 14.24 20.56 -0.24
C ASN A 48 15.35 19.60 0.20
N GLN A 49 15.74 18.60 -0.62
CA GLN A 49 16.71 17.57 -0.24
C GLN A 49 17.45 16.98 -1.47
N ASN A 50 18.47 16.14 -1.24
CA ASN A 50 19.22 15.47 -2.32
C ASN A 50 18.44 14.27 -2.89
N ASP A 51 18.92 13.70 -4.02
CA ASP A 51 18.24 12.60 -4.72
C ASP A 51 18.00 11.35 -3.85
N SER A 52 18.94 10.98 -2.97
CA SER A 52 18.74 9.84 -2.06
C SER A 52 17.63 10.08 -1.03
N ASP A 53 17.56 11.29 -0.51
CA ASP A 53 16.56 11.69 0.47
C ASP A 53 15.16 11.82 -0.18
N ILE A 54 15.10 12.22 -1.46
CA ILE A 54 13.88 12.24 -2.26
C ILE A 54 13.31 10.83 -2.44
N VAL A 55 14.16 9.85 -2.76
CA VAL A 55 13.74 8.46 -2.90
C VAL A 55 13.24 7.90 -1.56
N ASP A 56 13.97 8.16 -0.47
CA ASP A 56 13.54 7.71 0.86
C ASP A 56 12.19 8.33 1.24
N ASN A 57 12.00 9.64 1.10
CA ASN A 57 10.74 10.30 1.44
C ASN A 57 9.56 9.93 0.54
N ASN A 58 9.79 9.44 -0.68
CA ASN A 58 8.72 8.90 -1.54
C ASN A 58 8.42 7.42 -1.27
N SER A 59 9.15 6.78 -0.35
CA SER A 59 9.04 5.34 -0.08
C SER A 59 8.16 4.98 1.12
N TRP A 60 7.37 5.95 1.60
CA TRP A 60 6.34 5.71 2.61
C TRP A 60 5.19 4.89 2.06
N ASN A 61 4.74 3.88 2.79
CA ASN A 61 3.65 3.00 2.39
C ASN A 61 2.70 2.77 3.57
N PHE A 62 1.43 3.12 3.38
CA PHE A 62 0.34 2.76 4.28
C PHE A 62 -0.31 1.47 3.79
N SER A 63 -0.33 0.45 4.62
CA SER A 63 -0.83 -0.88 4.29
C SER A 63 -1.90 -1.32 5.27
N VAL A 64 -3.00 -1.87 4.74
CA VAL A 64 -4.04 -2.51 5.53
C VAL A 64 -4.19 -3.94 5.04
N THR A 65 -4.04 -4.90 5.95
CA THR A 65 -4.23 -6.32 5.67
C THR A 65 -5.46 -6.83 6.42
N PHE A 66 -6.36 -7.44 5.68
CA PHE A 66 -7.42 -8.30 6.20
C PHE A 66 -7.04 -9.76 5.96
N LYS A 67 -7.07 -10.59 7.01
CA LYS A 67 -6.73 -12.02 6.91
C LYS A 67 -7.74 -12.88 7.66
N ASN A 68 -8.24 -13.91 6.98
CA ASN A 68 -8.99 -15.00 7.60
C ASN A 68 -8.36 -16.36 7.26
N HIS A 69 -9.05 -17.48 7.47
CA HIS A 69 -8.50 -18.83 7.23
C HIS A 69 -8.48 -19.26 5.75
N LYS A 70 -9.10 -18.48 4.86
CA LYS A 70 -9.20 -18.78 3.42
C LYS A 70 -8.52 -17.74 2.55
N ARG A 71 -8.45 -16.49 3.02
CA ARG A 71 -8.12 -15.34 2.20
C ARG A 71 -7.31 -14.32 2.99
N GLU A 72 -6.41 -13.67 2.28
CA GLU A 72 -5.65 -12.50 2.73
C GLU A 72 -5.81 -11.42 1.65
N ASP A 73 -6.47 -10.33 2.00
CA ASP A 73 -6.61 -9.16 1.13
C ASP A 73 -5.77 -8.02 1.71
N ILE A 74 -5.06 -7.31 0.83
CA ILE A 74 -4.13 -6.25 1.21
C ILE A 74 -4.39 -5.03 0.34
N LEU A 75 -4.52 -3.88 0.97
CA LEU A 75 -4.54 -2.58 0.32
C LEU A 75 -3.28 -1.81 0.69
N HIS A 76 -2.55 -1.33 -0.31
CA HIS A 76 -1.42 -0.42 -0.15
C HIS A 76 -1.77 0.94 -0.73
N ILE A 77 -1.45 1.99 0.02
CA ILE A 77 -1.57 3.39 -0.41
C ILE A 77 -0.21 4.04 -0.18
N HIS A 78 0.40 4.51 -1.27
CA HIS A 78 1.75 5.09 -1.23
C HIS A 78 1.91 6.21 -2.26
N PRO A 79 2.94 7.06 -2.14
CA PRO A 79 3.29 8.05 -3.13
C PRO A 79 3.47 7.46 -4.53
N HIS A 80 3.15 8.27 -5.53
CA HIS A 80 3.66 8.04 -6.86
C HIS A 80 5.15 8.43 -6.91
N LEU A 81 6.03 7.54 -7.36
CA LEU A 81 7.50 7.70 -7.33
C LEU A 81 8.05 8.84 -8.21
N HIS A 82 7.20 9.62 -8.88
CA HIS A 82 7.64 10.78 -9.65
C HIS A 82 7.49 12.03 -8.78
N PRO A 83 8.58 12.58 -8.22
CA PRO A 83 8.51 13.82 -7.47
C PRO A 83 8.01 14.91 -8.43
N SER A 84 6.83 15.45 -8.15
CA SER A 84 6.41 16.68 -8.82
C SER A 84 7.39 17.77 -8.42
N THR A 85 7.78 18.63 -9.37
CA THR A 85 8.63 19.79 -9.06
C THR A 85 7.97 20.73 -8.04
N ARG A 86 6.63 20.65 -7.90
CA ARG A 86 5.85 21.32 -6.87
C ARG A 86 4.72 20.42 -6.40
N VAL A 87 4.49 20.36 -5.09
CA VAL A 87 3.35 19.65 -4.50
C VAL A 87 2.34 20.70 -4.06
N GLN A 88 1.12 20.64 -4.59
CA GLN A 88 -0.02 21.40 -4.07
C GLN A 88 -0.89 20.47 -3.21
N PRO A 89 -1.51 20.95 -2.12
CA PRO A 89 -2.30 20.11 -1.22
C PRO A 89 -3.46 19.36 -1.90
N ASP A 90 -4.08 19.97 -2.90
CA ASP A 90 -5.21 19.44 -3.68
C ASP A 90 -4.78 18.56 -4.87
N GLU A 91 -3.49 18.56 -5.22
CA GLU A 91 -2.95 17.80 -6.35
C GLU A 91 -2.16 16.56 -5.92
N ILE A 92 -2.21 16.18 -4.64
CA ILE A 92 -1.53 14.99 -4.13
C ILE A 92 -2.11 13.74 -4.80
N LYS A 93 -1.26 13.12 -5.61
CA LYS A 93 -1.54 11.89 -6.35
C LYS A 93 -0.82 10.72 -5.70
N LEU A 94 -1.60 9.72 -5.33
CA LEU A 94 -1.17 8.49 -4.70
C LEU A 94 -1.35 7.32 -5.66
N VAL A 95 -0.73 6.21 -5.29
CA VAL A 95 -0.96 4.89 -5.88
C VAL A 95 -1.75 4.08 -4.87
N VAL A 96 -2.79 3.40 -5.35
CA VAL A 96 -3.59 2.45 -4.58
C VAL A 96 -3.40 1.07 -5.19
N GLU A 97 -2.65 0.20 -4.52
CA GLU A 97 -2.48 -1.20 -4.93
C GLU A 97 -3.37 -2.12 -4.11
N PHE A 98 -4.06 -3.02 -4.77
CA PHE A 98 -4.85 -4.07 -4.15
C PHE A 98 -4.28 -5.44 -4.49
N ARG A 99 -4.18 -6.29 -3.49
CA ARG A 99 -3.75 -7.68 -3.61
C ARG A 99 -4.75 -8.59 -2.93
N ALA A 100 -5.23 -9.58 -3.65
CA ALA A 100 -6.02 -10.68 -3.09
C ALA A 100 -5.21 -11.97 -3.17
N CYS A 101 -5.13 -12.67 -2.04
CA CYS A 101 -4.43 -13.93 -1.90
C CYS A 101 -5.36 -14.99 -1.33
N LYS A 102 -5.25 -16.22 -1.84
CA LYS A 102 -5.84 -17.40 -1.23
C LYS A 102 -4.86 -18.05 -0.28
N ILE A 103 -5.33 -18.41 0.90
CA ILE A 103 -4.54 -19.13 1.89
C ILE A 103 -4.70 -20.62 1.61
N VAL A 104 -3.58 -21.29 1.36
CA VAL A 104 -3.54 -22.73 1.07
C VAL A 104 -2.59 -23.43 2.05
N PRO A 105 -2.89 -24.68 2.43
CA PRO A 105 -1.98 -25.47 3.25
C PRO A 105 -0.67 -25.72 2.50
N THR A 106 0.43 -25.75 3.23
CA THR A 106 1.74 -26.16 2.71
C THR A 106 1.89 -27.68 2.79
N SER A 107 2.83 -28.24 2.01
CA SER A 107 3.11 -29.67 2.07
C SER A 107 3.69 -30.05 3.44
N LYS A 108 3.37 -31.27 3.92
CA LYS A 108 3.95 -31.79 5.17
C LYS A 108 5.49 -31.78 5.14
N PHE A 109 6.08 -32.06 3.99
CA PHE A 109 7.53 -32.01 3.78
C PHE A 109 8.11 -30.62 4.08
N SER A 110 7.47 -29.55 3.60
CA SER A 110 7.91 -28.17 3.91
C SER A 110 7.81 -27.85 5.40
N GLN A 111 6.79 -28.37 6.08
CA GLN A 111 6.58 -28.17 7.53
C GLN A 111 7.62 -28.92 8.37
N PHE A 112 8.09 -30.09 7.92
CA PHE A 112 9.16 -30.84 8.59
C PHE A 112 10.48 -30.07 8.67
N PHE A 113 10.76 -29.19 7.71
CA PHE A 113 11.93 -28.31 7.73
C PHE A 113 11.64 -26.92 8.33
N GLY A 114 10.62 -26.82 9.20
CA GLY A 114 10.28 -25.58 9.90
C GLY A 114 9.45 -24.59 9.07
N GLY A 115 8.93 -24.99 7.92
CA GLY A 115 8.04 -24.16 7.10
C GLY A 115 6.68 -23.91 7.76
N SER A 116 6.07 -22.75 7.44
CA SER A 116 4.70 -22.42 7.87
C SER A 116 3.70 -23.48 7.41
N LYS A 117 2.63 -23.70 8.19
CA LYS A 117 1.53 -24.63 7.86
C LYS A 117 0.68 -24.16 6.67
N GLU A 118 0.68 -22.86 6.41
CA GLU A 118 -0.11 -22.22 5.37
C GLU A 118 0.75 -21.20 4.62
N LYS A 119 0.41 -20.97 3.36
CA LYS A 119 0.99 -19.90 2.54
C LYS A 119 -0.12 -19.10 1.85
N ALA A 120 0.10 -17.80 1.70
CA ALA A 120 -0.72 -16.95 0.85
C ALA A 120 -0.26 -17.10 -0.61
N VAL A 121 -1.17 -17.45 -1.51
CA VAL A 121 -0.94 -17.52 -2.96
C VAL A 121 -1.72 -16.38 -3.59
N GLU A 122 -1.03 -15.49 -4.28
CA GLU A 122 -1.64 -14.36 -4.97
C GLU A 122 -2.60 -14.85 -6.06
N GLU A 123 -3.87 -14.41 -5.98
CA GLU A 123 -4.89 -14.66 -7.00
C GLU A 123 -5.10 -13.43 -7.88
N LYS A 124 -4.91 -12.22 -7.32
CA LYS A 124 -5.08 -10.98 -8.05
C LYS A 124 -4.18 -9.88 -7.49
N LYS A 125 -3.58 -9.11 -8.39
CA LYS A 125 -2.92 -7.84 -8.09
C LYS A 125 -3.37 -6.78 -9.09
N THR A 126 -3.76 -5.63 -8.57
CA THR A 126 -4.23 -4.47 -9.35
C THR A 126 -3.73 -3.17 -8.73
N ALA A 127 -3.59 -2.12 -9.53
CA ALA A 127 -3.22 -0.81 -9.03
C ALA A 127 -3.89 0.31 -9.83
N ALA A 128 -4.25 1.38 -9.12
CA ALA A 128 -4.59 2.66 -9.70
C ALA A 128 -3.49 3.67 -9.36
N ILE A 129 -3.06 4.41 -10.38
CA ILE A 129 -2.01 5.42 -10.28
C ILE A 129 -2.63 6.79 -10.50
N GLY A 130 -2.11 7.82 -9.84
CA GLY A 130 -2.62 9.18 -10.01
C GLY A 130 -3.91 9.46 -9.24
N VAL A 131 -4.18 8.67 -8.19
CA VAL A 131 -5.41 8.73 -7.39
C VAL A 131 -5.31 9.91 -6.43
N LEU A 132 -6.30 10.81 -6.43
CA LEU A 132 -6.33 11.92 -5.48
C LEU A 132 -6.53 11.40 -4.05
N GLN A 133 -6.08 12.15 -3.06
CA GLN A 133 -6.19 11.73 -1.65
C GLN A 133 -7.64 11.43 -1.22
N ALA A 134 -8.63 12.20 -1.70
CA ALA A 134 -10.04 11.96 -1.41
C ALA A 134 -10.56 10.64 -2.03
N ASP A 135 -10.11 10.32 -3.25
CA ASP A 135 -10.45 9.07 -3.92
C ASP A 135 -9.77 7.87 -3.25
N ALA A 136 -8.51 8.02 -2.81
CA ALA A 136 -7.80 7.00 -2.06
C ALA A 136 -8.49 6.67 -0.72
N LEU A 137 -9.03 7.68 -0.02
CA LEU A 137 -9.86 7.48 1.16
C LEU A 137 -11.17 6.73 0.83
N THR A 138 -11.79 7.05 -0.30
CA THR A 138 -13.01 6.35 -0.77
C THR A 138 -12.73 4.88 -1.05
N HIS A 139 -11.63 4.59 -1.73
CA HIS A 139 -11.17 3.22 -1.97
C HIS A 139 -10.88 2.48 -0.66
N LEU A 140 -10.13 3.09 0.27
CA LEU A 140 -9.90 2.49 1.59
C LEU A 140 -11.22 2.16 2.32
N THR A 141 -12.21 3.05 2.23
CA THR A 141 -13.54 2.81 2.82
C THR A 141 -14.21 1.59 2.19
N ASN A 142 -14.24 1.51 0.85
CA ASN A 142 -14.79 0.36 0.13
C ASN A 142 -14.09 -0.97 0.50
N PHE A 143 -12.76 -0.93 0.66
CA PHE A 143 -11.98 -2.09 1.13
C PHE A 143 -12.43 -2.55 2.52
N LEU A 144 -12.61 -1.62 3.45
CA LEU A 144 -13.00 -1.94 4.83
C LEU A 144 -14.42 -2.49 4.93
N ASP A 145 -15.31 -2.06 4.03
CA ASP A 145 -16.68 -2.58 3.86
C ASP A 145 -16.74 -3.96 3.16
N ASN A 146 -15.59 -4.58 2.86
CA ASN A 146 -15.44 -5.80 2.07
C ASN A 146 -16.03 -5.69 0.65
N ASN A 147 -16.19 -4.48 0.12
CA ASN A 147 -16.62 -4.24 -1.25
C ASN A 147 -15.40 -4.02 -2.15
N HIS A 148 -14.87 -5.11 -2.71
CA HIS A 148 -13.65 -5.03 -3.53
C HIS A 148 -13.91 -4.81 -5.04
N THR A 149 -15.15 -4.46 -5.41
CA THR A 149 -15.57 -4.41 -6.82
C THR A 149 -14.92 -3.30 -7.63
N ASP A 150 -14.57 -2.18 -6.99
CA ASP A 150 -13.86 -1.06 -7.59
C ASP A 150 -12.39 -1.42 -7.87
N PHE A 151 -11.71 -2.11 -6.95
CA PHE A 151 -10.34 -2.60 -7.15
C PHE A 151 -10.22 -3.57 -8.31
N HIS A 152 -11.28 -4.32 -8.60
CA HIS A 152 -11.25 -5.29 -9.69
C HIS A 152 -11.14 -4.66 -11.07
N LYS A 153 -11.49 -3.37 -11.20
CA LYS A 153 -11.44 -2.58 -12.43
C LYS A 153 -10.14 -1.82 -12.61
N PHE A 154 -9.31 -1.75 -11.56
CA PHE A 154 -7.99 -1.19 -11.67
C PHE A 154 -7.17 -2.01 -12.66
N ASN A 155 -6.30 -1.33 -13.40
CA ASN A 155 -5.37 -2.02 -14.28
C ASN A 155 -4.56 -2.99 -13.41
N SER A 156 -4.37 -4.23 -13.86
CA SER A 156 -3.30 -5.06 -13.31
C SER A 156 -2.00 -4.47 -13.84
N PRO A 157 -1.24 -3.70 -13.04
CA PRO A 157 0.05 -3.26 -13.53
C PRO A 157 0.85 -4.54 -13.76
N SER A 158 1.39 -4.73 -14.97
CA SER A 158 2.45 -5.71 -15.10
C SER A 158 3.61 -5.22 -14.24
N LEU A 159 4.40 -6.15 -13.70
CA LEU A 159 5.63 -5.82 -12.98
C LEU A 159 6.53 -4.92 -13.86
N ASP A 160 6.49 -5.15 -15.17
CA ASP A 160 7.13 -4.33 -16.19
C ASP A 160 6.59 -2.89 -16.23
N THR A 161 5.30 -2.63 -16.04
CA THR A 161 4.76 -1.27 -15.99
C THR A 161 5.26 -0.53 -14.75
N ILE A 162 5.28 -1.18 -13.59
CA ILE A 162 5.78 -0.57 -12.34
C ILE A 162 7.26 -0.22 -12.48
N ILE A 163 8.08 -1.15 -12.99
CA ILE A 163 9.53 -0.96 -13.18
C ILE A 163 9.82 0.05 -14.30
N LYS A 164 9.08 0.01 -15.42
CA LYS A 164 9.26 0.92 -16.55
C LYS A 164 8.82 2.35 -16.23
N GLU A 165 7.86 2.53 -15.34
CA GLU A 165 7.47 3.85 -14.85
C GLU A 165 8.43 4.34 -13.75
N SER A 166 8.90 3.50 -12.84
CA SER A 166 9.92 3.89 -11.86
C SER A 166 11.32 4.08 -12.45
N GLY A 167 11.65 3.41 -13.56
CA GLY A 167 12.92 3.51 -14.28
C GLY A 167 12.94 4.51 -15.45
N LYS A 168 11.84 5.22 -15.71
CA LYS A 168 11.76 6.22 -16.80
C LYS A 168 12.35 7.59 -16.44
N VAL A 169 13.06 7.68 -15.33
CA VAL A 169 13.75 8.90 -14.89
C VAL A 169 15.23 8.58 -14.73
N TYR A 170 15.90 8.37 -15.86
CA TYR A 170 17.28 8.78 -16.16
C TYR A 170 17.38 8.96 -17.68
#